data_AF-A0A927H9X9-F1
#
_entry.id   AF-A0A927H9X9-F1
#
_cell.length_a   1.000
_cell.length_b   1.000
_cell.length_c   1.000
_cell.angle_alpha   90.00
_cell.angle_beta   90.00
_cell.angle_gamma   90.00
#
_symmetry.space_group_name_H-M   'P 1'
#
loop_
_entity.id
_entity.type
_entity.pdbx_description
1 polymer ?
#
loop_
_entity_poly.entity_id
_entity_poly.type
_entity_poly.pdbx_seq_one_letter_code
_entity_poly.pdbx_strand_id
1 'polypeptide(L)'
;MLERIIVLLSAYGLVFLYDAFHWKGGSGKRDKTVYAVIIVISVYLGIEYVAGMDLFGLYEWVDLVYTDSARTIDQWLKGPGK
;
A
#
# COMPACT_ATOMS: atom_id res chain seq x y z
N MET A 1 -10.78 -8.17 -15.81
CA MET A 1 -9.61 -7.39 -16.29
C MET A 1 -9.97 -5.92 -16.51
N LEU A 2 -10.88 -5.60 -17.45
CA LEU A 2 -11.24 -4.21 -17.79
C LEU A 2 -11.80 -3.41 -16.60
N GLU A 3 -12.69 -4.01 -15.81
CA GLU A 3 -13.23 -3.40 -14.58
C GLU A 3 -12.12 -3.02 -13.59
N ARG A 4 -11.16 -3.91 -13.36
CA ARG A 4 -10.03 -3.67 -12.44
C ARG A 4 -9.14 -2.52 -12.94
N ILE A 5 -8.91 -2.45 -14.26
CA ILE A 5 -8.15 -1.35 -14.90
C ILE A 5 -8.88 -0.02 -14.72
N ILE A 6 -10.20 0.02 -14.94
CA ILE A 6 -11.02 1.23 -14.80
C ILE A 6 -10.99 1.73 -13.35
N VAL A 7 -11.12 0.82 -12.37
CA VAL A 7 -11.01 1.15 -10.95
C VAL A 7 -9.64 1.74 -10.63
N LEU A 8 -8.56 1.14 -11.13
CA LEU A 8 -7.21 1.62 -10.88
C LEU A 8 -6.97 3.00 -11.51
N LEU A 9 -7.36 3.18 -12.78
CA LEU A 9 -7.23 4.46 -13.48
C LEU A 9 -8.04 5.57 -12.83
N SER A 10 -9.26 5.29 -12.37
CA SER A 10 -10.10 6.28 -11.68
C SER A 10 -9.53 6.65 -10.31
N ALA A 11 -9.06 5.67 -9.52
CA ALA A 11 -8.44 5.92 -8.23
C ALA A 11 -7.16 6.78 -8.35
N TYR A 12 -6.21 6.37 -9.20
CA TYR A 12 -4.98 7.14 -9.40
C TYR A 12 -5.21 8.46 -10.13
N GLY A 13 -6.16 8.49 -11.06
CA GLY A 13 -6.56 9.73 -11.73
C GLY A 13 -7.02 10.78 -10.73
N LEU A 14 -7.87 10.41 -9.77
CA LEU A 14 -8.33 11.32 -8.71
C LEU A 14 -7.20 11.76 -7.77
N VAL A 15 -6.31 10.84 -7.37
CA VAL A 15 -5.16 11.15 -6.51
C VAL A 15 -4.21 12.14 -7.19
N PHE A 16 -3.80 11.86 -8.42
CA PHE A 16 -2.88 12.75 -9.14
C PHE A 16 -3.51 14.09 -9.50
N LEU A 17 -4.82 14.11 -9.76
CA LEU A 17 -5.54 15.35 -10.02
C LEU A 17 -5.66 16.19 -8.74
N TYR A 18 -5.99 15.57 -7.61
CA TYR A 18 -5.99 16.22 -6.30
C TYR A 18 -4.61 16.81 -5.96
N ASP A 19 -3.56 16.01 -6.15
CA ASP A 19 -2.18 16.42 -5.95
C ASP A 19 -1.82 17.61 -6.84
N ALA A 20 -2.09 17.55 -8.15
CA ALA A 20 -1.79 18.64 -9.07
C ALA A 20 -2.38 19.98 -8.63
N PHE A 21 -3.58 19.97 -8.02
CA PHE A 21 -4.21 21.18 -7.48
C PHE A 21 -3.69 21.60 -6.10
N HIS A 22 -3.26 20.66 -5.26
CA HIS A 22 -2.93 20.92 -3.85
C HIS A 22 -1.43 20.89 -3.54
N TRP A 23 -0.55 20.49 -4.48
CA TRP A 23 0.90 20.37 -4.26
C TRP A 23 1.65 21.71 -4.17
N LYS A 24 0.95 22.84 -4.07
CA LYS A 24 1.58 24.16 -3.93
C LYS A 24 2.16 24.37 -2.52
N GLY A 25 3.45 24.09 -2.40
CA GLY A 25 4.40 24.91 -1.65
C GLY A 25 4.68 24.59 -0.18
N GLY A 26 3.87 23.78 0.51
CA GLY A 26 4.01 23.61 1.98
C GLY A 26 4.78 22.38 2.46
N SER A 27 5.02 21.38 1.61
CA SER A 27 5.55 20.07 2.04
C SER A 27 7.08 20.03 1.96
N GLY A 28 7.73 19.63 3.07
CA GLY A 28 9.18 19.49 3.16
C GLY A 28 9.73 18.40 2.22
N LYS A 29 11.02 18.48 1.86
CA LYS A 29 11.65 17.49 0.94
C LYS A 29 11.45 16.05 1.39
N ARG A 30 11.53 15.79 2.70
CA ARG A 30 11.36 14.44 3.27
C ARG A 30 9.94 13.90 3.06
N ASP A 31 8.93 14.73 3.29
CA ASP A 31 7.53 14.34 3.16
C ASP A 31 7.19 14.02 1.70
N LYS A 32 7.73 14.80 0.77
CA LYS A 32 7.61 14.52 -0.67
C LYS A 32 8.27 13.20 -1.07
N THR A 33 9.44 12.89 -0.52
CA THR A 33 10.12 11.61 -0.80
C THR A 33 9.34 10.43 -0.25
N VAL A 34 8.85 10.51 1.00
CA VAL A 34 8.03 9.44 1.60
C VAL A 34 6.75 9.25 0.79
N TYR A 35 6.09 10.34 0.39
CA TYR A 35 4.91 10.28 -0.45
C TYR A 35 5.18 9.59 -1.80
N ALA A 36 6.27 9.97 -2.48
CA ALA A 36 6.66 9.34 -3.74
C ALA A 36 6.92 7.83 -3.58
N VAL A 37 7.57 7.42 -2.49
CA VAL A 37 7.79 5.99 -2.19
C VAL A 37 6.46 5.27 -1.98
N ILE A 38 5.52 5.86 -1.23
CA ILE A 38 4.19 5.27 -1.00
C ILE A 38 3.43 5.10 -2.31
N ILE A 39 3.44 6.12 -3.19
CA ILE A 39 2.80 6.04 -4.51
C ILE A 39 3.41 4.94 -5.38
N VAL A 40 4.74 4.79 -5.38
CA VAL A 40 5.41 3.72 -6.14
C VAL A 40 4.99 2.33 -5.63
N ILE A 41 4.97 2.13 -4.31
CA ILE A 41 4.53 0.87 -3.69
C ILE A 41 3.07 0.60 -4.02
N SER A 42 2.20 1.61 -3.92
CA SER A 42 0.78 1.43 -4.19
C SER A 42 0.52 1.10 -5.67
N VAL A 43 1.27 1.71 -6.60
CA VAL A 43 1.13 1.42 -8.04
C VAL A 43 1.54 -0.02 -8.33
N TYR A 44 2.63 -0.50 -7.73
CA TYR A 44 3.07 -1.88 -7.85
C TYR A 44 1.97 -2.87 -7.41
N LEU A 45 1.39 -2.65 -6.21
CA LEU A 45 0.27 -3.47 -5.70
C LEU A 45 -0.98 -3.38 -6.59
N GLY A 46 -1.24 -2.20 -7.16
CA GLY A 46 -2.35 -2.02 -8.10
C GLY A 46 -2.15 -2.83 -9.38
N ILE A 47 -0.94 -2.86 -9.93
CA ILE A 47 -0.59 -3.67 -11.11
C ILE A 47 -0.78 -5.14 -10.80
N GLU A 48 -0.33 -5.60 -9.63
CA GLU A 48 -0.53 -6.96 -9.13
C GLU A 48 -2.02 -7.33 -9.08
N TYR A 49 -2.85 -6.48 -8.48
CA TYR A 49 -4.31 -6.64 -8.41
C TYR A 49 -4.97 -6.75 -9.80
N VAL A 50 -4.56 -5.89 -10.75
CA VAL A 50 -5.10 -5.89 -12.12
C VAL A 50 -4.67 -7.13 -12.89
N ALA A 51 -3.38 -7.49 -12.79
CA ALA A 51 -2.82 -8.62 -13.50
C ALA A 51 -3.25 -9.97 -12.91
N GLY A 52 -3.74 -9.97 -11.67
CA GLY A 52 -4.07 -11.20 -10.95
C GLY A 52 -2.86 -12.12 -10.77
N MET A 53 -1.66 -11.51 -10.77
CA MET A 53 -0.40 -12.20 -10.52
C MET A 53 -0.11 -12.12 -9.04
N ASP A 54 0.47 -13.17 -8.47
CA ASP A 54 1.00 -13.18 -7.11
C ASP A 54 2.48 -12.79 -7.23
N LEU A 55 2.75 -11.48 -7.23
CA LEU A 55 4.11 -10.99 -7.41
C LEU A 55 4.84 -11.12 -6.07
N PHE A 56 5.72 -12.13 -6.00
CA PHE A 56 6.63 -12.36 -4.88
C PHE A 56 7.28 -11.05 -4.44
N GLY A 57 7.07 -10.64 -3.19
CA GLY A 57 7.48 -9.31 -2.76
C GLY A 57 6.75 -8.81 -1.54
N LEU A 58 5.72 -7.98 -1.70
CA LEU A 58 5.25 -7.17 -0.58
C LEU A 58 4.49 -7.96 0.49
N TYR A 59 3.65 -8.91 0.10
CA TYR A 59 2.89 -9.69 1.10
C TYR A 59 3.82 -10.56 1.94
N GLU A 60 4.81 -11.21 1.33
CA GLU A 60 5.80 -12.02 2.04
C GLU A 60 6.78 -11.17 2.85
N TRP A 61 7.16 -9.98 2.38
CA TRP A 61 7.94 -9.03 3.16
C TRP A 61 7.16 -8.51 4.37
N VAL A 62 5.87 -8.18 4.19
CA VAL A 62 4.98 -7.76 5.28
C VAL A 62 4.78 -8.92 6.26
N ASP A 63 4.54 -10.12 5.77
CA ASP A 63 4.39 -11.30 6.61
C ASP A 63 5.69 -11.55 7.40
N LEU A 64 6.87 -11.50 6.76
CA LEU A 64 8.16 -11.63 7.43
C LEU A 64 8.38 -10.57 8.52
N VAL A 65 8.09 -9.29 8.22
CA VAL A 65 8.32 -8.17 9.14
C VAL A 65 7.33 -8.19 10.31
N TYR A 66 6.08 -8.56 10.04
CA TYR A 66 5.00 -8.48 11.01
C TYR A 66 4.62 -9.83 11.65
N THR A 67 5.20 -10.96 11.23
CA THR A 67 4.91 -12.30 11.79
C THR A 67 5.05 -12.31 13.30
N ASP A 68 6.12 -11.73 13.84
CA ASP A 68 6.36 -11.73 15.29
C ASP A 68 5.37 -10.85 16.04
N SER A 69 5.00 -9.72 15.43
CA SER A 69 3.96 -8.83 15.97
C SER A 69 2.59 -9.53 15.95
N ALA A 70 2.26 -10.20 14.85
CA ALA A 70 1.02 -10.95 14.69
C ALA A 70 0.93 -12.12 15.68
N ARG A 71 2.02 -12.87 15.88
CA ARG A 71 2.10 -13.95 16.89
C ARG A 71 1.91 -13.43 18.31
N THR A 72 2.50 -12.28 18.63
CA THR A 72 2.37 -11.66 19.95
C THR A 72 0.91 -11.25 20.23
N ILE A 73 0.24 -10.68 19.24
CA ILE A 73 -1.18 -10.34 19.31
C ILE A 73 -2.03 -11.60 19.47
N ASP A 74 -1.76 -12.65 18.69
CA ASP A 74 -2.48 -13.92 18.76
C ASP A 74 -2.31 -14.61 20.13
N GLN A 75 -1.11 -14.58 20.72
CA GLN A 75 -0.85 -15.05 22.07
C GLN A 75 -1.59 -14.22 23.13
N TRP A 76 -1.63 -12.90 22.97
CA TRP A 76 -2.38 -12.00 23.84
C TRP A 76 -3.89 -12.27 23.80
N LEU A 77 -4.43 -12.48 22.60
CA LEU A 77 -5.86 -12.77 22.38
C LEU A 77 -6.25 -14.17 22.86
N LYS A 78 -5.33 -15.14 22.81
CA LYS A 78 -5.58 -16.49 23.33
C LYS A 78 -5.60 -16.56 24.86
N GLY A 79 -5.03 -15.57 25.56
CA GLY A 79 -5.06 -15.45 27.02
C GLY A 79 -4.39 -16.61 27.77
N PRO A 80 -4.12 -16.47 29.09
CA PRO A 80 -3.60 -17.55 29.91
C PRO A 80 -4.72 -18.58 30.16
N GLY A 81 -4.97 -19.46 29.20
CA GLY A 81 -6.13 -20.34 29.24
C GLY A 81 -6.25 -21.36 28.12
N LYS A 82 -5.14 -21.93 27.66
CA LYS A 82 -5.04 -23.32 27.18
C LYS A 82 -3.67 -23.88 27.53
#